data_AF-A0A832GGJ3-F1
#
_entry.id   AF-A0A832GGJ3-F1
#
_cell.length_a   1.000
_cell.length_b   1.000
_cell.length_c   1.000
_cell.angle_alpha   90.00
_cell.angle_beta   90.00
_cell.angle_gamma   90.00
#
_symmetry.space_group_name_H-M   'P 1'
#
loop_
_entity.id
_entity.type
_entity.pdbx_description
1 polymer ?
#
loop_
_entity_poly.entity_id
_entity_poly.type
_entity_poly.pdbx_seq_one_letter_code
_entity_poly.pdbx_strand_id
1 'polypeptide(L)' 'HADPFANVERVIRATAGNYPSMYQDFRRGAISEIDSINGAVIRYGTQYGVPTPVNQTVLLMFKALLEAKKQEK' A
#
# COMPACT_ATOMS: atom_id res chain seq x y z
N HIS A 1 -2.66 -2.66 -24.18
CA HIS A 1 -2.04 -2.98 -22.88
C HIS A 1 -2.70 -4.23 -22.30
N ALA A 2 -1.98 -5.06 -21.55
CA ALA A 2 -2.56 -6.23 -20.87
C ALA A 2 -3.59 -5.79 -19.81
N ASP A 3 -4.60 -6.64 -19.56
CA ASP A 3 -5.63 -6.38 -18.55
C ASP A 3 -4.98 -6.20 -17.16
N PRO A 4 -5.14 -5.03 -16.51
CA PRO A 4 -4.55 -4.78 -15.20
C PRO A 4 -5.05 -5.75 -14.13
N PHE A 5 -6.31 -6.18 -14.18
CA PHE A 5 -6.86 -7.09 -13.17
C PHE A 5 -6.28 -8.50 -13.30
N ALA A 6 -6.24 -9.06 -14.51
CA ALA A 6 -5.57 -10.33 -14.76
C ALA A 6 -4.09 -10.30 -14.34
N ASN A 7 -3.40 -9.17 -14.55
CA ASN A 7 -2.02 -9.02 -14.10
C ASN A 7 -1.87 -9.00 -12.58
N VAL A 8 -2.75 -8.30 -11.86
CA VAL A 8 -2.78 -8.30 -10.39
C VAL A 8 -3.01 -9.72 -9.88
N GLU A 9 -4.01 -10.43 -10.42
CA GLU A 9 -4.31 -11.80 -10.02
C GLU A 9 -3.13 -12.75 -10.28
N ARG A 10 -2.50 -12.64 -11.45
CA ARG A 10 -1.33 -13.44 -11.81
C ARG A 10 -0.18 -13.23 -10.81
N VAL A 11 0.11 -11.98 -10.44
CA VAL A 11 1.17 -11.67 -9.45
C VAL A 11 0.80 -12.24 -8.09
N ILE A 12 -0.43 -12.04 -7.61
CA ILE A 12 -0.91 -12.58 -6.33
C ILE A 12 -0.71 -14.10 -6.28
N ARG A 13 -1.11 -14.82 -7.34
CA ARG A 13 -0.95 -16.28 -7.41
C ARG A 13 0.52 -16.70 -7.44
N ALA A 14 1.35 -16.02 -8.24
CA ALA A 14 2.77 -16.35 -8.38
C ALA A 14 3.57 -16.09 -7.10
N THR A 15 3.13 -15.16 -6.25
CA THR A 15 3.82 -14.79 -5.00
C THR A 15 3.05 -15.20 -3.76
N ALA A 16 2.12 -16.16 -3.84
CA ALA A 16 1.22 -16.50 -2.74
C ALA A 16 1.95 -16.96 -1.45
N GLY A 17 3.13 -17.55 -1.58
CA GLY A 17 3.98 -17.94 -0.45
C GLY A 17 4.90 -16.83 0.09
N ASN A 18 4.92 -15.66 -0.55
CA ASN A 18 5.85 -14.58 -0.22
C ASN A 18 5.16 -13.50 0.58
N TYR A 19 5.88 -12.94 1.56
CA TYR A 19 5.45 -11.73 2.23
C TYR A 19 5.84 -10.49 1.41
N PRO A 20 4.91 -9.58 1.09
CA PRO A 20 5.23 -8.34 0.38
C PRO A 20 6.25 -7.48 1.14
N SER A 21 7.09 -6.73 0.41
CA SER A 21 8.12 -5.86 1.00
C SER A 21 7.55 -4.90 2.04
N MET A 22 6.41 -4.27 1.75
CA MET A 22 5.72 -3.35 2.66
C MET A 22 5.33 -3.99 4.00
N TYR A 23 4.95 -5.27 4.00
CA TYR A 23 4.69 -6.01 5.23
C TYR A 23 5.98 -6.29 6.00
N GLN A 24 7.06 -6.62 5.30
CA GLN A 24 8.37 -6.82 5.93
C GLN A 24 8.88 -5.52 6.58
N ASP A 25 8.70 -4.37 5.91
CA ASP A 25 8.99 -3.04 6.46
C ASP A 25 8.20 -2.76 7.73
N PHE A 26 6.89 -3.03 7.71
CA PHE A 26 6.05 -2.93 8.90
C PHE A 26 6.57 -3.81 10.04
N ARG A 27 6.90 -5.07 9.77
CA ARG A 27 7.40 -6.00 10.80
C ARG A 27 8.67 -5.51 11.49
N ARG A 28 9.62 -4.96 10.73
CA ARG A 28 10.89 -4.44 11.27
C ARG A 28 10.78 -3.00 11.80
N GLY A 29 9.70 -2.30 11.50
CA GLY A 29 9.49 -0.88 11.85
C GLY A 29 10.34 0.07 10.99
N ALA A 30 10.64 -0.33 9.74
CA ALA A 30 11.35 0.51 8.78
C ALA A 30 10.42 1.50 8.07
N ILE A 31 11.03 2.43 7.34
CA ILE A 31 10.32 3.28 6.39
C ILE A 31 9.68 2.38 5.32
N SER A 32 8.41 2.66 5.01
CA SER A 32 7.60 1.92 4.05
C SER A 32 7.34 2.75 2.80
N GLU A 33 7.16 2.10 1.65
CA GLU A 33 6.83 2.74 0.37
C GLU A 33 5.36 3.18 0.23
N ILE A 34 4.53 3.07 1.28
CA ILE A 34 3.08 3.36 1.23
C ILE A 34 2.75 4.78 0.72
N ASP A 35 3.58 5.77 1.06
CA ASP A 35 3.42 7.17 0.58
C ASP A 35 3.79 7.34 -0.90
N SER A 36 4.73 6.53 -1.38
CA SER A 36 5.13 6.50 -2.79
C SER A 36 4.10 5.78 -3.66
N ILE A 37 3.41 4.77 -3.12
CA ILE A 37 2.40 3.99 -3.85
C ILE A 37 1.00 4.59 -3.66
N ASN A 38 0.37 4.38 -2.51
CA ASN A 38 -1.00 4.87 -2.27
C ASN A 38 -1.04 6.39 -2.22
N GLY A 39 -0.02 7.02 -1.64
CA GLY A 39 0.09 8.48 -1.64
C GLY A 39 0.21 9.06 -3.06
N ALA A 40 0.88 8.40 -4.00
CA ALA A 40 0.92 8.84 -5.40
C ALA A 40 -0.46 8.75 -6.07
N VAL A 41 -1.17 7.63 -5.87
CA VAL A 41 -2.53 7.47 -6.41
C VAL A 41 -3.45 8.58 -5.90
N ILE A 42 -3.37 8.93 -4.60
CA ILE A 42 -4.16 10.02 -4.01
C ILE A 42 -3.78 11.37 -4.64
N ARG A 43 -2.48 11.67 -4.77
CA ARG A 43 -2.01 12.93 -5.37
C ARG A 43 -2.53 13.09 -6.80
N TYR A 44 -2.38 12.05 -7.64
CA TYR A 44 -2.88 12.10 -9.01
C TYR A 44 -4.41 12.13 -9.06
N GLY A 45 -5.10 11.37 -8.21
CA GLY A 45 -6.56 11.42 -8.09
C GLY A 45 -7.06 12.83 -7.82
N THR A 46 -6.49 13.50 -6.82
CA THR A 46 -6.80 14.91 -6.50
C THR A 46 -6.51 15.83 -7.68
N GLN A 47 -5.35 15.69 -8.33
CA GLN A 47 -4.96 16.53 -9.47
C GLN A 47 -5.96 16.45 -10.63
N TYR A 48 -6.51 15.27 -10.90
CA TYR A 48 -7.45 15.02 -12.00
C TYR A 48 -8.92 14.98 -11.57
N GLY A 49 -9.24 15.34 -10.33
CA GLY A 49 -10.62 15.32 -9.82
C GLY A 49 -11.24 13.92 -9.70
N VAL A 50 -10.42 12.87 -9.60
CA VAL A 50 -10.85 11.48 -9.42
C VAL A 50 -10.76 11.09 -7.94
N PRO A 51 -11.89 10.80 -7.27
CA PRO A 51 -11.87 10.36 -5.87
C PRO A 51 -11.15 9.02 -5.69
N THR A 52 -10.26 8.93 -4.71
CA THR A 52 -9.52 7.70 -4.37
C THR A 52 -9.76 7.25 -2.92
N PRO A 53 -11.02 7.07 -2.48
CA PRO A 53 -11.35 6.87 -1.07
C PRO A 53 -10.67 5.64 -0.47
N VAL A 54 -10.62 4.52 -1.22
CA VAL A 54 -9.98 3.28 -0.75
C VAL A 54 -8.49 3.47 -0.49
N ASN A 55 -7.78 4.17 -1.38
CA ASN A 55 -6.35 4.45 -1.18
C ASN A 55 -6.11 5.33 0.04
N GLN A 56 -6.98 6.31 0.29
CA GLN A 56 -6.91 7.17 1.47
C GLN A 56 -7.12 6.34 2.75
N THR A 57 -8.16 5.51 2.81
CA THR A 57 -8.42 4.66 3.97
C THR A 57 -7.26 3.71 4.25
N VAL A 58 -6.73 3.03 3.23
CA VAL A 58 -5.60 2.10 3.39
C VAL A 58 -4.35 2.84 3.91
N LEU A 59 -4.02 4.00 3.35
CA LEU A 59 -2.89 4.81 3.80
C LEU A 59 -3.03 5.21 5.28
N LEU A 60 -4.22 5.67 5.67
CA LEU A 60 -4.50 6.08 7.06
C LEU A 60 -4.42 4.90 8.03
N MET A 61 -5.03 3.76 7.69
CA MET A 61 -4.98 2.55 8.52
C MET A 61 -3.54 2.06 8.69
N PHE A 62 -2.76 2.02 7.61
CA PHE A 62 -1.38 1.57 7.66
C PHE A 62 -0.52 2.49 8.55
N LYS A 63 -0.66 3.81 8.41
CA LYS A 63 0.05 4.78 9.26
C LYS A 63 -0.33 4.62 10.73
N ALA A 64 -1.62 4.45 11.03
CA ALA A 64 -2.08 4.23 12.40
C ALA A 64 -1.47 2.94 13.01
N LEU A 65 -1.44 1.84 12.26
CA LEU A 65 -0.82 0.59 12.69
C LEU A 65 0.69 0.75 12.94
N LEU A 66 1.38 1.48 12.06
CA LEU A 66 2.82 1.70 12.19
C LEU A 66 3.16 2.55 13.42
N GLU A 67 2.37 3.59 13.70
CA GLU A 67 2.54 4.40 14.91
C GLU A 67 2.25 3.61 16.18
N ALA A 68 1.17 2.82 16.21
CA ALA A 68 0.89 1.92 17.34
C ALA A 68 2.05 0.96 17.59
N LYS A 69 2.61 0.37 16.53
CA LYS A 69 3.77 -0.53 16.62
C LYS A 69 5.03 0.14 17.18
N LYS A 70 5.25 1.42 16.89
CA LYS A 70 6.40 2.17 17.44
C LYS A 70 6.27 2.37 18.96
N GLN A 71 5.05 2.43 19.50
CA GLN A 71 4.79 2.61 20.93
C GLN A 71 4.95 1.32 21.75
N GLU A 72 4.97 0.15 21.08
CA GLU A 72 5.23 -1.15 21.72
C GLU A 72 6.73 -1.43 21.95
N LYS A 73 7.63 -0.63 21.36
CA LYS A 73 9.09 -0.72 21.53
C LYS A 73 9.58 0.23 22.61
#